data_AF-A0A640YCG7-F1
#
_entry.id   AF-A0A640YCG7-F1
#
_cell.length_a   1.000
_cell.length_b   1.000
_cell.length_c   1.000
_cell.angle_alpha   90.00
_cell.angle_beta   90.00
_cell.angle_gamma   90.00
#
_symmetry.space_group_name_H-M   'P 1'
#
loop_
_entity.id
_entity.type
_entity.pdbx_description
1 polymer ?
#
loop_
_entity_poly.entity_id
_entity_poly.type
_entity_poly.pdbx_seq_one_letter_code
_entity_poly.pdbx_strand_id
1 'polypeptide(L)'
;MNDRQDSASASDRMARRQRLGLRVFRPAAPLVARAYRALEPGWARRLQRKSVTGYEVGSYSFHGGELETLIGRNYEKSLRNLWKAEIQAPYLGIRDASKLEKAGSSAEAEVAEVDRLMEIATSEDVRRDFEAAFTPAEREAIGWLMSLIGHGEAYALYTSSTLVPVVQGTGAKLGMAMQAMEEAKHFIVLRTLLKTLGIDKPITDSAYILFEKVASASPYRRLFAMNVVIESFATTIFAQFADYAALEHVVGVFHQDEARHVGFPRNYAQAGLIPEKVTTSRRERAARTALLLPVFPLIFDYKPHFEALGLDCFGFFGRTIYKVAHHADRVGLPGTLPADELISTMNLFFNAWTQAFEPERFQGYRDYTALREGDVRRDLLERETEVFGDIFEAAGTATG
;
A
#
# COMPACT_ATOMS: atom_id res chain seq x y z
N MET A 1 -1.76 42.52 -18.75
CA MET A 1 -2.86 41.58 -18.43
C MET A 1 -2.25 40.20 -18.42
N ASN A 2 -1.62 39.86 -17.30
CA ASN A 2 -2.11 38.92 -16.28
C ASN A 2 -2.21 37.50 -16.82
N ASP A 3 -1.16 36.71 -16.57
CA ASP A 3 -1.26 35.45 -15.83
C ASP A 3 0.13 35.00 -15.39
N ARG A 4 0.45 35.28 -14.12
CA ARG A 4 1.48 34.58 -13.34
C ARG A 4 0.70 33.84 -12.27
N GLN A 5 0.58 32.52 -12.40
CA GLN A 5 0.05 31.66 -11.35
C GLN A 5 1.15 30.70 -10.86
N ASP A 6 1.48 30.90 -9.60
CA ASP A 6 1.75 29.89 -8.57
C ASP A 6 2.90 28.90 -8.76
N SER A 7 4.12 29.41 -8.74
CA SER A 7 5.29 28.67 -8.25
C SER A 7 5.60 29.10 -6.81
N ALA A 8 4.88 28.56 -5.82
CA ALA A 8 5.27 28.73 -4.43
C ALA A 8 6.64 28.07 -4.21
N SER A 9 7.65 28.89 -3.91
CA SER A 9 9.04 28.43 -3.73
C SER A 9 9.14 27.47 -2.54
N ALA A 10 10.11 26.56 -2.56
CA ALA A 10 10.36 25.61 -1.47
C ALA A 10 10.50 26.30 -0.09
N SER A 11 10.93 27.57 -0.06
CA SER A 11 11.00 28.38 1.15
C SER A 11 9.63 28.74 1.73
N ASP A 12 8.60 28.95 0.91
CA ASP A 12 7.24 29.23 1.36
C ASP A 12 6.57 28.00 1.98
N ARG A 13 6.90 26.79 1.48
CA ARG A 13 6.46 25.53 2.10
C ARG A 13 7.13 25.32 3.46
N MET A 14 8.43 25.65 3.59
CA MET A 14 9.14 25.63 4.88
C MET A 14 8.59 26.65 5.89
N ALA A 15 8.28 27.87 5.44
CA ALA A 15 7.74 28.93 6.31
C ALA A 15 6.32 28.63 6.80
N ARG A 16 5.50 27.94 5.99
CA ARG A 16 4.17 27.45 6.39
C ARG A 16 4.29 26.33 7.44
N ARG A 17 5.32 25.49 7.34
CA ARG A 17 5.63 24.40 8.30
C ARG A 17 6.12 24.91 9.66
N GLN A 18 6.85 26.03 9.72
CA GLN A 18 7.34 26.60 10.99
C GLN A 18 6.24 27.28 11.84
N ARG A 19 5.09 27.65 11.26
CA ARG A 19 3.96 28.22 12.02
C ARG A 19 3.16 27.16 12.79
N LEU A 20 3.30 25.89 12.45
CA LEU A 20 2.75 24.76 13.21
C LEU A 20 3.84 24.30 14.17
N GLY A 21 3.77 24.75 15.42
CA GLY A 21 4.70 24.39 16.50
C GLY A 21 4.68 22.90 16.83
N LEU A 22 5.25 22.07 15.97
CA LEU A 22 5.46 20.65 16.16
C LEU A 22 6.57 20.43 17.19
N ARG A 23 6.21 20.57 18.47
CA ARG A 23 6.89 19.84 19.53
C ARG A 23 6.65 18.36 19.25
N VAL A 24 7.70 17.61 18.99
CA VAL A 24 7.66 16.14 18.93
C VAL A 24 7.28 15.65 20.33
N PHE A 25 5.98 15.44 20.55
CA PHE A 25 5.46 14.86 21.78
C PHE A 25 5.78 13.36 21.80
N ARG A 26 6.08 12.79 22.97
CA ARG A 26 6.17 11.33 23.14
C ARG A 26 4.73 10.79 23.26
N PRO A 27 4.18 10.09 22.26
CA PRO A 27 2.82 9.58 22.35
C PRO A 27 2.75 8.36 23.28
N ALA A 28 1.56 8.06 23.81
CA ALA A 28 1.28 6.83 24.58
C ALA A 28 1.29 5.55 23.71
N ALA A 29 1.45 5.68 22.39
CA ALA A 29 1.53 4.59 21.41
C ALA A 29 2.48 3.42 21.77
N PRO A 30 3.66 3.64 22.39
CA PRO A 30 4.56 2.54 22.77
C PRO A 30 3.96 1.58 23.81
N LEU A 31 3.00 2.02 24.63
CA LEU A 31 2.39 1.20 25.68
C LEU A 31 1.44 0.13 25.10
N VAL A 32 0.62 0.47 24.10
CA VAL A 32 -0.30 -0.49 23.46
C VAL A 32 0.45 -1.55 22.68
N ALA A 33 1.43 -1.14 21.88
CA ALA A 33 2.29 -2.06 21.17
C ALA A 33 3.05 -2.99 22.14
N ARG A 34 3.53 -2.44 23.27
CA ARG A 34 4.19 -3.22 24.32
C ARG A 34 3.23 -4.15 25.06
N ALA A 35 1.99 -3.73 25.33
CA ALA A 35 0.97 -4.55 25.96
C ALA A 35 0.54 -5.71 25.04
N TYR A 36 0.35 -5.45 23.74
CA TYR A 36 0.10 -6.49 22.75
C TYR A 36 1.24 -7.52 22.70
N ARG A 37 2.50 -7.06 22.63
CA ARG A 37 3.70 -7.92 22.69
C ARG A 37 3.77 -8.73 23.99
N ALA A 38 3.35 -8.15 25.11
CA ALA A 38 3.32 -8.84 26.41
C ALA A 38 2.16 -9.85 26.53
N LEU A 39 1.03 -9.58 25.89
CA LEU A 39 -0.17 -10.44 25.87
C LEU A 39 -0.10 -11.58 24.84
N GLU A 40 0.96 -11.65 24.03
CA GLU A 40 1.20 -12.74 23.09
C GLU A 40 2.47 -13.57 23.45
N PRO A 41 2.60 -14.16 24.67
CA PRO A 41 3.87 -14.69 25.18
C PRO A 41 4.41 -15.93 24.46
N GLY A 42 3.62 -16.51 23.55
CA GLY A 42 3.94 -17.71 22.78
C GLY A 42 4.34 -17.46 21.33
N TRP A 43 3.97 -16.32 20.74
CA TRP A 43 4.20 -16.05 19.32
C TRP A 43 5.57 -15.40 19.08
N ALA A 44 5.98 -14.39 19.84
CA ALA A 44 7.32 -13.78 19.72
C ALA A 44 8.48 -14.80 19.83
N ARG A 45 8.32 -15.84 20.66
CA ARG A 45 9.29 -16.96 20.78
C ARG A 45 9.17 -18.02 19.69
N ARG A 46 8.02 -18.15 19.01
CA ARG A 46 7.83 -19.01 17.82
C ARG A 46 8.24 -18.31 16.52
N LEU A 47 8.12 -16.99 16.46
CA LEU A 47 8.43 -16.13 15.30
C LEU A 47 9.93 -16.15 14.92
N GLN A 48 10.81 -16.63 15.80
CA GLN A 48 12.22 -16.91 15.48
C GLN A 48 12.46 -18.19 14.64
N ARG A 49 11.43 -18.98 14.29
CA ARG A 49 11.62 -20.29 13.64
C ARG A 49 10.84 -20.39 12.32
N LYS A 50 11.46 -19.85 11.26
CA LYS A 50 11.12 -19.96 9.82
C LYS A 50 9.78 -19.34 9.40
N SER A 51 9.87 -18.20 8.71
CA SER A 51 8.76 -17.65 7.91
C SER A 51 8.18 -18.73 7.00
N VAL A 52 6.85 -18.74 6.84
CA VAL A 52 6.17 -19.66 5.90
C VAL A 52 6.49 -19.35 4.43
N THR A 53 6.97 -18.13 4.17
CA THR A 53 7.29 -17.64 2.84
C THR A 53 8.71 -17.96 2.40
N GLY A 54 9.57 -18.32 3.36
CA GLY A 54 11.03 -18.34 3.14
C GLY A 54 11.65 -16.95 3.05
N TYR A 55 10.89 -15.87 3.29
CA TYR A 55 11.42 -14.51 3.35
C TYR A 55 12.18 -14.27 4.65
N GLU A 56 13.37 -13.68 4.54
CA GLU A 56 14.25 -13.32 5.62
C GLU A 56 14.25 -11.79 5.79
N VAL A 57 13.48 -11.33 6.77
CA VAL A 57 13.30 -9.91 7.09
C VAL A 57 14.65 -9.21 7.30
N GLY A 58 15.57 -9.83 8.05
CA GLY A 58 16.84 -9.19 8.41
C GLY A 58 17.83 -9.01 7.26
N SER A 59 17.72 -9.83 6.21
CA SER A 59 18.56 -9.72 5.00
C SER A 59 17.82 -9.06 3.84
N TYR A 60 16.54 -8.70 4.03
CA TYR A 60 15.65 -8.19 3.00
C TYR A 60 15.72 -9.06 1.73
N SER A 61 15.65 -10.38 1.90
CA SER A 61 15.83 -11.35 0.82
C SER A 61 15.07 -12.64 1.09
N PHE A 62 14.87 -13.48 0.07
CA PHE A 62 14.34 -14.83 0.26
C PHE A 62 15.47 -15.82 0.57
N HIS A 63 15.12 -16.92 1.22
CA HIS A 63 16.04 -18.01 1.52
C HIS A 63 16.78 -18.46 0.26
N GLY A 64 18.10 -18.43 0.31
CA GLY A 64 18.97 -18.64 -0.86
C GLY A 64 19.67 -17.36 -1.34
N GLY A 65 19.32 -16.19 -0.79
CA GLY A 65 19.99 -14.92 -1.02
C GLY A 65 19.62 -14.25 -2.34
N GLU A 66 20.39 -13.23 -2.74
CA GLU A 66 20.05 -12.35 -3.89
C GLU A 66 20.19 -13.04 -5.26
N LEU A 67 21.09 -14.02 -5.39
CA LEU A 67 21.38 -14.72 -6.66
C LEU A 67 21.43 -13.76 -7.88
N GLU A 68 22.27 -12.72 -7.82
CA GLU A 68 22.36 -11.63 -8.82
C GLU A 68 22.43 -12.13 -10.28
N THR A 69 23.06 -13.28 -10.50
CA THR A 69 23.11 -13.91 -11.83
C THR A 69 21.72 -14.25 -12.36
N LEU A 70 20.79 -14.74 -11.53
CA LEU A 70 19.41 -15.01 -11.92
C LEU A 70 18.62 -13.72 -12.10
N ILE A 71 18.87 -12.69 -11.28
CA ILE A 71 18.26 -11.37 -11.49
C ILE A 71 18.63 -10.84 -12.89
N GLY A 72 19.92 -10.78 -13.22
CA GLY A 72 20.36 -10.28 -14.52
C GLY A 72 20.01 -11.20 -15.70
N ARG A 73 20.15 -12.52 -15.55
CA ARG A 73 19.95 -13.45 -16.70
C ARG A 73 18.51 -13.87 -16.92
N ASN A 74 17.67 -13.88 -15.88
CA ASN A 74 16.32 -14.39 -15.98
C ASN A 74 15.30 -13.28 -15.79
N TYR A 75 15.42 -12.44 -14.75
CA TYR A 75 14.44 -11.38 -14.51
C TYR A 75 14.61 -10.22 -15.51
N GLU A 76 15.75 -9.51 -15.49
CA GLU A 76 15.97 -8.33 -16.33
C GLU A 76 15.89 -8.64 -17.84
N LYS A 77 16.48 -9.77 -18.26
CA LYS A 77 16.38 -10.22 -19.66
C LYS A 77 14.97 -10.61 -20.06
N SER A 78 14.16 -11.20 -19.17
CA SER A 78 12.77 -11.54 -19.52
C SER A 78 11.93 -10.29 -19.70
N LEU A 79 12.12 -9.27 -18.86
CA LEU A 79 11.45 -7.97 -19.03
C LEU A 79 11.76 -7.35 -20.39
N ARG A 80 13.03 -7.40 -20.82
CA ARG A 80 13.45 -6.89 -22.14
C ARG A 80 12.89 -7.70 -23.30
N ASN A 81 12.77 -9.01 -23.14
CA ASN A 81 12.45 -9.94 -24.22
C ASN A 81 10.99 -10.41 -24.22
N LEU A 82 10.13 -9.82 -23.38
CA LEU A 82 8.70 -10.13 -23.36
C LEU A 82 8.05 -9.62 -24.63
N TRP A 83 7.91 -10.51 -25.62
CA TRP A 83 7.26 -10.21 -26.89
C TRP A 83 5.78 -9.88 -26.69
N LYS A 84 5.21 -9.11 -27.62
CA LYS A 84 3.86 -8.58 -27.52
C LYS A 84 2.95 -9.26 -28.54
N ALA A 85 2.04 -10.11 -28.06
CA ALA A 85 1.16 -10.89 -28.94
C ALA A 85 0.40 -10.03 -29.98
N GLU A 86 0.01 -8.81 -29.63
CA GLU A 86 -0.61 -7.86 -30.55
C GLU A 86 0.27 -7.45 -31.75
N ILE A 87 1.60 -7.45 -31.61
CA ILE A 87 2.56 -7.05 -32.64
C ILE A 87 2.97 -8.25 -33.47
N GLN A 88 3.37 -9.34 -32.83
CA GLN A 88 3.91 -10.51 -33.53
C GLN A 88 2.81 -11.45 -34.04
N ALA A 89 1.61 -11.42 -33.45
CA ALA A 89 0.48 -12.24 -33.87
C ALA A 89 -0.86 -11.46 -33.86
N PRO A 90 -0.95 -10.33 -34.58
CA PRO A 90 -2.13 -9.45 -34.58
C PRO A 90 -3.42 -10.18 -35.00
N TYR A 91 -3.29 -11.23 -35.81
CA TYR A 91 -4.40 -12.08 -36.27
C TYR A 91 -5.04 -12.92 -35.15
N LEU A 92 -4.43 -13.02 -33.96
CA LEU A 92 -5.02 -13.70 -32.80
C LEU A 92 -6.02 -12.81 -32.03
N GLY A 93 -6.07 -11.50 -32.32
CA GLY A 93 -6.95 -10.57 -31.61
C GLY A 93 -6.61 -10.39 -30.13
N ILE A 94 -5.48 -10.92 -29.65
CA ILE A 94 -4.95 -10.68 -28.31
C ILE A 94 -4.48 -9.23 -28.26
N ARG A 95 -5.11 -8.43 -27.41
CA ARG A 95 -4.74 -7.02 -27.21
C ARG A 95 -3.87 -6.90 -25.97
N ASP A 96 -2.75 -6.20 -26.08
CA ASP A 96 -2.04 -5.72 -24.91
C ASP A 96 -2.67 -4.37 -24.51
N ALA A 97 -3.51 -4.40 -23.47
CA ALA A 97 -4.22 -3.20 -23.03
C ALA A 97 -3.31 -2.12 -22.44
N SER A 98 -1.99 -2.38 -22.25
CA SER A 98 -1.03 -1.38 -21.78
C SER A 98 -0.98 -0.10 -22.64
N LYS A 99 -1.38 -0.18 -23.92
CA LYS A 99 -1.52 1.00 -24.80
C LYS A 99 -2.91 1.65 -24.80
N LEU A 100 -3.96 0.91 -24.43
CA LEU A 100 -5.34 1.44 -24.39
C LEU A 100 -5.61 2.23 -23.11
N GLU A 101 -4.92 1.92 -22.00
CA GLU A 101 -4.86 2.77 -20.79
C GLU A 101 -3.93 3.99 -20.97
N LYS A 102 -3.03 3.93 -21.97
CA LYS A 102 -2.11 5.02 -22.35
C LYS A 102 -2.48 5.62 -23.70
N ALA A 103 -3.74 6.02 -23.87
CA ALA A 103 -4.14 6.84 -25.00
C ALA A 103 -3.45 8.22 -24.93
N GLY A 104 -2.17 8.28 -25.35
CA GLY A 104 -1.38 9.52 -25.34
C GLY A 104 0.13 9.38 -25.60
N SER A 105 0.77 8.25 -25.28
CA SER A 105 2.24 8.10 -25.43
C SER A 105 2.64 6.96 -26.36
N SER A 106 3.43 7.26 -27.39
CA SER A 106 4.06 6.25 -28.23
C SER A 106 5.20 5.54 -27.48
N ALA A 107 5.59 4.34 -27.92
CA ALA A 107 6.77 3.64 -27.37
C ALA A 107 8.06 4.49 -27.52
N GLU A 108 8.14 5.33 -28.54
CA GLU A 108 9.22 6.30 -28.73
C GLU A 108 9.17 7.43 -27.69
N ALA A 109 7.98 7.88 -27.28
CA ALA A 109 7.83 8.86 -26.22
C ALA A 109 8.21 8.28 -24.84
N GLU A 110 7.94 7.00 -24.58
CA GLU A 110 8.38 6.31 -23.37
C GLU A 110 9.90 6.10 -23.34
N VAL A 111 10.51 5.67 -24.46
CA VAL A 111 11.97 5.55 -24.56
C VAL A 111 12.63 6.92 -24.40
N ALA A 112 12.10 7.97 -25.04
CA ALA A 112 12.59 9.33 -24.86
C ALA A 112 12.40 9.86 -23.43
N GLU A 113 11.33 9.45 -22.73
CA GLU A 113 11.13 9.80 -21.33
C GLU A 113 12.09 9.06 -20.41
N VAL A 114 12.33 7.77 -20.64
CA VAL A 114 13.33 6.99 -19.91
C VAL A 114 14.74 7.55 -20.17
N ASP A 115 15.09 7.85 -21.42
CA ASP A 115 16.37 8.44 -21.78
C ASP A 115 16.52 9.84 -21.16
N ARG A 116 15.46 10.66 -21.15
CA ARG A 116 15.45 11.93 -20.41
C ARG A 116 15.65 11.72 -18.90
N LEU A 117 14.91 10.80 -18.28
CA LEU A 117 15.03 10.54 -16.84
C LEU A 117 16.43 10.01 -16.47
N MET A 118 17.02 9.17 -17.32
CA MET A 118 18.38 8.65 -17.16
C MET A 118 19.48 9.67 -17.46
N GLU A 119 19.23 10.65 -18.35
CA GLU A 119 20.11 11.79 -18.59
C GLU A 119 20.04 12.84 -17.46
N ILE A 120 18.95 12.88 -16.69
CA ILE A 120 18.65 13.94 -15.71
C ILE A 120 19.11 13.59 -14.27
N ALA A 121 19.13 12.32 -13.85
CA ALA A 121 19.46 11.98 -12.46
C ALA A 121 20.21 10.65 -12.29
N THR A 122 21.42 10.71 -11.75
CA THR A 122 22.13 9.53 -11.22
C THR A 122 21.51 9.07 -9.90
N SER A 123 21.81 7.84 -9.46
CA SER A 123 21.45 7.36 -8.11
C SER A 123 21.96 8.29 -6.99
N GLU A 124 23.09 8.97 -7.22
CA GLU A 124 23.63 9.96 -6.28
C GLU A 124 22.82 11.26 -6.29
N ASP A 125 22.35 11.71 -7.45
CA ASP A 125 21.47 12.87 -7.57
C ASP A 125 20.13 12.62 -6.86
N VAL A 126 19.52 11.44 -7.06
CA VAL A 126 18.28 11.05 -6.37
C VAL A 126 18.46 11.04 -4.85
N ARG A 127 19.58 10.47 -4.36
CA ARG A 127 19.90 10.48 -2.93
C ARG A 127 20.09 11.90 -2.40
N ARG A 128 20.84 12.74 -3.12
CA ARG A 128 21.07 14.14 -2.74
C ARG A 128 19.76 14.94 -2.69
N ASP A 129 18.90 14.76 -3.67
CA ASP A 129 17.62 15.46 -3.77
C ASP A 129 16.67 15.01 -2.66
N PHE A 130 16.62 13.71 -2.36
CA PHE A 130 15.93 13.20 -1.18
C PHE A 130 16.49 13.79 0.12
N GLU A 131 17.81 13.83 0.27
CA GLU A 131 18.46 14.39 1.44
C GLU A 131 18.20 15.89 1.62
N ALA A 132 18.11 16.64 0.51
CA ALA A 132 17.83 18.07 0.50
C ALA A 132 16.34 18.38 0.72
N ALA A 133 15.44 17.53 0.24
CA ALA A 133 13.99 17.73 0.35
C ALA A 133 13.45 17.51 1.77
N PHE A 134 14.13 16.69 2.58
CA PHE A 134 13.61 16.23 3.87
C PHE A 134 14.59 16.41 5.03
N THR A 135 14.05 16.81 6.18
CA THR A 135 14.80 16.83 7.43
C THR A 135 15.19 15.42 7.87
N PRO A 136 16.21 15.25 8.74
CA PRO A 136 16.60 13.94 9.24
C PRO A 136 15.44 13.13 9.87
N ALA A 137 14.53 13.79 10.58
CA ALA A 137 13.36 13.15 11.20
C ALA A 137 12.33 12.68 10.15
N GLU A 138 12.07 13.50 9.12
CA GLU A 138 11.19 13.13 8.01
C GLU A 138 11.80 11.96 7.20
N ARG A 139 13.11 11.98 6.94
CA ARG A 139 13.80 10.87 6.24
C ARG A 139 13.71 9.58 7.03
N GLU A 140 13.87 9.64 8.36
CA GLU A 140 13.68 8.48 9.22
C GLU A 140 12.24 7.94 9.13
N ALA A 141 11.25 8.81 9.18
CA ALA A 141 9.84 8.43 9.07
C ALA A 141 9.48 7.84 7.71
N ILE A 142 9.95 8.45 6.61
CA ILE A 142 9.81 7.91 5.25
C ILE A 142 10.46 6.54 5.17
N GLY A 143 11.66 6.39 5.74
CA GLY A 143 12.35 5.10 5.74
C GLY A 143 11.57 4.00 6.42
N TRP A 144 10.93 4.27 7.57
CA TRP A 144 10.06 3.29 8.21
C TRP A 144 8.82 2.96 7.36
N LEU A 145 8.15 3.96 6.79
CA LEU A 145 6.93 3.76 6.00
C LEU A 145 7.21 3.05 4.66
N MET A 146 8.31 3.38 3.98
CA MET A 146 8.70 2.72 2.73
C MET A 146 9.24 1.32 2.97
N SER A 147 9.93 1.07 4.10
CA SER A 147 10.29 -0.30 4.49
C SER A 147 9.07 -1.15 4.80
N LEU A 148 8.01 -0.61 5.42
CA LEU A 148 6.76 -1.34 5.63
C LEU A 148 6.19 -1.87 4.31
N ILE A 149 6.10 -0.99 3.31
CA ILE A 149 5.60 -1.35 1.98
C ILE A 149 6.54 -2.35 1.32
N GLY A 150 7.84 -2.06 1.25
CA GLY A 150 8.78 -2.93 0.54
C GLY A 150 8.93 -4.33 1.16
N HIS A 151 8.81 -4.47 2.49
CA HIS A 151 8.65 -5.81 3.10
C HIS A 151 7.30 -6.43 2.73
N GLY A 152 6.22 -5.64 2.71
CA GLY A 152 4.91 -6.06 2.21
C GLY A 152 4.96 -6.65 0.80
N GLU A 153 5.71 -6.04 -0.12
CA GLU A 153 5.88 -6.53 -1.50
C GLU A 153 6.45 -7.95 -1.56
N ALA A 154 7.35 -8.31 -0.64
CA ALA A 154 7.87 -9.68 -0.55
C ALA A 154 6.75 -10.68 -0.21
N TYR A 155 5.85 -10.29 0.69
CA TYR A 155 4.68 -11.09 1.06
C TYR A 155 3.60 -11.08 -0.02
N ALA A 156 3.43 -9.97 -0.75
CA ALA A 156 2.55 -9.86 -1.91
C ALA A 156 3.03 -10.83 -3.01
N LEU A 157 4.32 -10.81 -3.35
CA LEU A 157 4.96 -11.73 -4.29
C LEU A 157 4.72 -13.20 -3.93
N TYR A 158 4.95 -13.56 -2.66
CA TYR A 158 4.66 -14.92 -2.19
C TYR A 158 3.17 -15.24 -2.32
N THR A 159 2.31 -14.32 -1.92
CA THR A 159 0.86 -14.50 -1.91
C THR A 159 0.30 -14.70 -3.32
N SER A 160 0.61 -13.81 -4.25
CA SER A 160 0.17 -13.90 -5.63
C SER A 160 0.68 -15.19 -6.29
N SER A 161 1.96 -15.52 -6.11
CA SER A 161 2.56 -16.77 -6.60
C SER A 161 1.83 -18.03 -6.10
N THR A 162 1.41 -18.04 -4.83
CA THR A 162 0.70 -19.18 -4.23
C THR A 162 -0.79 -19.22 -4.57
N LEU A 163 -1.37 -18.11 -5.04
CA LEU A 163 -2.76 -18.04 -5.49
C LEU A 163 -2.93 -18.50 -6.94
N VAL A 164 -1.93 -18.33 -7.82
CA VAL A 164 -1.95 -18.80 -9.22
C VAL A 164 -2.47 -20.25 -9.38
N PRO A 165 -1.96 -21.27 -8.65
CA PRO A 165 -2.46 -22.63 -8.81
C PRO A 165 -3.89 -22.81 -8.29
N VAL A 166 -4.36 -21.95 -7.37
CA VAL A 166 -5.62 -22.15 -6.63
C VAL A 166 -6.81 -21.42 -7.25
N VAL A 167 -6.60 -20.26 -7.84
CA VAL A 167 -7.69 -19.50 -8.50
C VAL A 167 -8.26 -20.31 -9.68
N GLN A 168 -9.57 -20.25 -9.84
CA GLN A 168 -10.31 -20.99 -10.86
C GLN A 168 -10.52 -20.14 -12.12
N GLY A 169 -10.47 -20.78 -13.29
CA GLY A 169 -10.67 -20.10 -14.57
C GLY A 169 -9.40 -19.51 -15.18
N THR A 170 -9.30 -19.59 -16.51
CA THR A 170 -8.12 -19.16 -17.27
C THR A 170 -7.81 -17.68 -17.04
N GLY A 171 -8.82 -16.80 -17.13
CA GLY A 171 -8.64 -15.36 -16.92
C GLY A 171 -8.10 -15.02 -15.53
N ALA A 172 -8.60 -15.70 -14.49
CA ALA A 172 -8.12 -15.50 -13.12
C ALA A 172 -6.66 -15.96 -12.95
N LYS A 173 -6.27 -17.08 -13.57
CA LYS A 173 -4.89 -17.56 -13.56
C LYS A 173 -3.96 -16.60 -14.29
N LEU A 174 -4.38 -16.07 -15.44
CA LEU A 174 -3.61 -15.07 -16.20
C LEU A 174 -3.45 -13.78 -15.39
N GLY A 175 -4.54 -13.25 -14.81
CA GLY A 175 -4.49 -12.05 -13.96
C GLY A 175 -3.61 -12.23 -12.72
N MET A 176 -3.74 -13.35 -12.02
CA MET A 176 -2.91 -13.62 -10.83
C MET A 176 -1.44 -13.88 -11.17
N ALA A 177 -1.14 -14.45 -12.35
CA ALA A 177 0.22 -14.60 -12.83
C ALA A 177 0.86 -13.25 -13.19
N MET A 178 0.07 -12.32 -13.74
CA MET A 178 0.51 -10.94 -13.97
C MET A 178 0.81 -10.24 -12.66
N GLN A 179 -0.10 -10.32 -11.67
CA GLN A 179 0.14 -9.79 -10.34
C GLN A 179 1.46 -10.34 -9.76
N ALA A 180 1.70 -11.65 -9.81
CA ALA A 180 2.97 -12.21 -9.31
C ALA A 180 4.23 -11.64 -9.99
N MET A 181 4.15 -11.30 -11.28
CA MET A 181 5.25 -10.62 -11.97
C MET A 181 5.37 -9.15 -11.55
N GLU A 182 4.25 -8.46 -11.34
CA GLU A 182 4.17 -7.07 -10.87
C GLU A 182 4.76 -6.95 -9.45
N GLU A 183 4.36 -7.81 -8.51
CA GLU A 183 4.91 -7.83 -7.15
C GLU A 183 6.42 -8.15 -7.13
N ALA A 184 6.89 -9.00 -8.05
CA ALA A 184 8.32 -9.28 -8.18
C ALA A 184 9.10 -8.01 -8.59
N LYS A 185 8.49 -7.19 -9.44
CA LYS A 185 9.04 -5.91 -9.86
C LYS A 185 8.97 -4.88 -8.74
N HIS A 186 7.85 -4.78 -8.03
CA HIS A 186 7.71 -3.86 -6.90
C HIS A 186 8.72 -4.15 -5.81
N PHE A 187 8.87 -5.43 -5.45
CA PHE A 187 9.85 -5.88 -4.47
C PHE A 187 11.28 -5.47 -4.85
N ILE A 188 11.75 -5.80 -6.06
CA ILE A 188 13.13 -5.50 -6.44
C ILE A 188 13.37 -3.99 -6.60
N VAL A 189 12.40 -3.24 -7.13
CA VAL A 189 12.52 -1.78 -7.32
C VAL A 189 12.53 -1.05 -5.99
N LEU A 190 11.58 -1.32 -5.07
CA LEU A 190 11.57 -0.66 -3.76
C LEU A 190 12.79 -1.03 -2.93
N ARG A 191 13.20 -2.29 -2.94
CA ARG A 191 14.43 -2.73 -2.28
C ARG A 191 15.65 -1.98 -2.81
N THR A 192 15.76 -1.82 -4.12
CA THR A 192 16.88 -1.11 -4.75
C THR A 192 16.84 0.39 -4.47
N LEU A 193 15.65 0.99 -4.47
CA LEU A 193 15.44 2.38 -4.09
C LEU A 193 15.85 2.63 -2.63
N LEU A 194 15.40 1.80 -1.69
CA LEU A 194 15.75 1.91 -0.28
C LEU A 194 17.25 1.79 -0.05
N LYS A 195 17.91 0.82 -0.70
CA LYS A 195 19.37 0.70 -0.69
C LYS A 195 20.06 1.95 -1.25
N THR A 196 19.55 2.50 -2.35
CA THR A 196 20.07 3.73 -2.99
C THR A 196 19.96 4.94 -2.06
N LEU A 197 18.87 5.03 -1.30
CA LEU A 197 18.64 6.08 -0.31
C LEU A 197 19.37 5.83 1.02
N GLY A 198 20.11 4.73 1.16
CA GLY A 198 20.78 4.35 2.40
C GLY A 198 19.82 3.98 3.53
N ILE A 199 18.61 3.53 3.19
CA ILE A 199 17.55 3.16 4.13
C ILE A 199 17.59 1.65 4.36
N ASP A 200 17.83 1.28 5.62
CA ASP A 200 17.78 -0.11 6.10
C ASP A 200 16.97 -0.14 7.41
N LYS A 201 15.64 -0.06 7.28
CA LYS A 201 14.74 -0.16 8.43
C LYS A 201 14.13 -1.56 8.48
N PRO A 202 14.12 -2.21 9.66
CA PRO A 202 13.46 -3.50 9.82
C PRO A 202 11.93 -3.34 9.76
N ILE A 203 11.22 -4.43 9.56
CA ILE A 203 9.78 -4.48 9.80
C ILE A 203 9.47 -4.43 11.31
N THR A 204 8.33 -3.85 11.69
CA THR A 204 7.82 -3.91 13.07
C THR A 204 7.21 -5.29 13.37
N ASP A 205 7.18 -5.68 14.64
CA ASP A 205 6.56 -6.96 15.06
C ASP A 205 5.10 -7.07 14.62
N SER A 206 4.33 -5.98 14.72
CA SER A 206 2.92 -5.94 14.32
C SER A 206 2.73 -6.20 12.82
N ALA A 207 3.56 -5.57 11.98
CA ALA A 207 3.54 -5.78 10.53
C ALA A 207 4.00 -7.19 10.15
N TYR A 208 5.06 -7.70 10.80
CA TYR A 208 5.51 -9.08 10.58
C TYR A 208 4.42 -10.11 10.93
N ILE A 209 3.77 -9.94 12.08
CA ILE A 209 2.67 -10.81 12.50
C ILE A 209 1.49 -10.72 11.53
N LEU A 210 1.15 -9.53 11.04
CA LEU A 210 0.12 -9.35 10.03
C LEU A 210 0.46 -10.16 8.77
N PHE A 211 1.63 -9.92 8.20
CA PHE A 211 2.02 -10.54 6.94
C PHE A 211 2.19 -12.06 7.03
N GLU A 212 2.80 -12.59 8.10
CA GLU A 212 2.90 -14.04 8.31
C GLU A 212 1.52 -14.69 8.47
N LYS A 213 0.58 -14.02 9.15
CA LYS A 213 -0.82 -14.50 9.27
C LYS A 213 -1.51 -14.52 7.92
N VAL A 214 -1.33 -13.49 7.09
CA VAL A 214 -1.88 -13.44 5.73
C VAL A 214 -1.28 -14.54 4.87
N ALA A 215 0.04 -14.68 4.83
CA ALA A 215 0.72 -15.72 4.08
C ALA A 215 0.28 -17.13 4.49
N SER A 216 0.07 -17.36 5.79
CA SER A 216 -0.38 -18.64 6.33
C SER A 216 -1.88 -18.92 6.16
N ALA A 217 -2.68 -17.93 5.71
CA ALA A 217 -4.13 -18.07 5.62
C ALA A 217 -4.56 -19.03 4.50
N SER A 218 -5.80 -19.51 4.59
CA SER A 218 -6.41 -20.28 3.49
C SER A 218 -6.56 -19.42 2.24
N PRO A 219 -6.60 -20.00 1.02
CA PRO A 219 -6.52 -19.25 -0.22
C PRO A 219 -7.48 -18.06 -0.34
N TYR A 220 -8.77 -18.23 -0.01
CA TYR A 220 -9.74 -17.12 -0.07
C TYR A 220 -9.53 -16.06 1.01
N ARG A 221 -9.04 -16.45 2.20
CA ARG A 221 -8.72 -15.50 3.26
C ARG A 221 -7.42 -14.75 2.96
N ARG A 222 -6.48 -15.41 2.29
CA ARG A 222 -5.24 -14.82 1.79
C ARG A 222 -5.56 -13.82 0.67
N LEU A 223 -6.39 -14.20 -0.31
CA LEU A 223 -6.91 -13.32 -1.35
C LEU A 223 -7.61 -12.09 -0.74
N PHE A 224 -8.46 -12.29 0.28
CA PHE A 224 -9.06 -11.19 1.01
C PHE A 224 -7.99 -10.30 1.67
N ALA A 225 -7.15 -10.86 2.53
CA ALA A 225 -6.27 -10.05 3.35
C ALA A 225 -5.15 -9.38 2.54
N MET A 226 -4.69 -9.97 1.44
CA MET A 226 -3.76 -9.31 0.54
C MET A 226 -4.49 -8.29 -0.35
N ASN A 227 -5.25 -8.76 -1.34
CA ASN A 227 -5.85 -7.91 -2.37
C ASN A 227 -6.89 -6.90 -1.87
N VAL A 228 -7.71 -7.25 -0.87
CA VAL A 228 -8.76 -6.32 -0.36
C VAL A 228 -8.19 -5.39 0.71
N VAL A 229 -7.26 -5.86 1.55
CA VAL A 229 -6.80 -5.11 2.73
C VAL A 229 -5.41 -4.51 2.55
N ILE A 230 -4.38 -5.32 2.30
CA ILE A 230 -3.00 -4.85 2.20
C ILE A 230 -2.80 -3.98 0.96
N GLU A 231 -3.28 -4.38 -0.21
CA GLU A 231 -3.12 -3.57 -1.43
C GLU A 231 -3.89 -2.25 -1.33
N SER A 232 -5.08 -2.25 -0.72
CA SER A 232 -5.83 -1.01 -0.43
C SER A 232 -5.06 -0.06 0.51
N PHE A 233 -4.37 -0.63 1.49
CA PHE A 233 -3.49 0.13 2.39
C PHE A 233 -2.26 0.67 1.64
N ALA A 234 -1.61 -0.16 0.82
CA ALA A 234 -0.46 0.24 -0.01
C ALA A 234 -0.82 1.37 -0.96
N THR A 235 -1.95 1.24 -1.67
CA THR A 235 -2.53 2.28 -2.55
C THR A 235 -2.68 3.61 -1.83
N THR A 236 -3.22 3.59 -0.60
CA THR A 236 -3.43 4.80 0.21
C THR A 236 -2.11 5.40 0.70
N ILE A 237 -1.12 4.57 1.06
CA ILE A 237 0.24 5.02 1.38
C ILE A 237 0.89 5.66 0.16
N PHE A 238 0.86 5.00 -1.00
CA PHE A 238 1.44 5.54 -2.22
C PHE A 238 0.88 6.91 -2.56
N ALA A 239 -0.45 7.07 -2.52
CA ALA A 239 -1.07 8.37 -2.74
C ALA A 239 -0.52 9.48 -1.82
N GLN A 240 -0.16 9.14 -0.58
CA GLN A 240 0.41 10.09 0.39
C GLN A 240 1.84 10.54 0.05
N PHE A 241 2.60 9.69 -0.65
CA PHE A 241 3.99 9.96 -1.03
C PHE A 241 4.14 10.43 -2.48
N ALA A 242 3.04 10.52 -3.21
CA ALA A 242 3.04 10.76 -4.64
C ALA A 242 3.55 12.17 -5.02
N ASP A 243 3.42 13.15 -4.12
CA ASP A 243 3.87 14.54 -4.31
C ASP A 243 5.37 14.78 -4.05
N TYR A 244 6.08 13.75 -3.60
CA TYR A 244 7.51 13.88 -3.36
C TYR A 244 8.27 13.54 -4.63
N ALA A 245 8.86 14.55 -5.27
CA ALA A 245 9.54 14.42 -6.57
C ALA A 245 10.53 13.22 -6.65
N ALA A 246 11.26 12.94 -5.56
CA ALA A 246 12.19 11.80 -5.51
C ALA A 246 11.51 10.41 -5.53
N LEU A 247 10.22 10.34 -5.19
CA LEU A 247 9.43 9.10 -5.10
C LEU A 247 8.28 9.06 -6.14
N GLU A 248 7.89 10.21 -6.68
CA GLU A 248 6.72 10.40 -7.54
C GLU A 248 6.67 9.41 -8.71
N HIS A 249 7.78 9.24 -9.42
CA HIS A 249 7.84 8.37 -10.60
C HIS A 249 7.63 6.89 -10.24
N VAL A 250 8.16 6.43 -9.10
CA VAL A 250 8.01 5.04 -8.65
C VAL A 250 6.60 4.83 -8.14
N VAL A 251 6.14 5.72 -7.25
CA VAL A 251 4.84 5.67 -6.59
C VAL A 251 3.68 5.76 -7.60
N GLY A 252 3.79 6.61 -8.61
CA GLY A 252 2.74 6.79 -9.62
C GLY A 252 2.56 5.60 -10.56
N VAL A 253 3.63 4.84 -10.82
CA VAL A 253 3.56 3.60 -11.60
C VAL A 253 3.02 2.46 -10.74
N PHE A 254 3.47 2.34 -9.49
CA PHE A 254 3.02 1.29 -8.57
C PHE A 254 1.51 1.40 -8.31
N HIS A 255 1.01 2.62 -8.11
CA HIS A 255 -0.42 2.84 -7.90
C HIS A 255 -1.31 2.31 -9.05
N GLN A 256 -0.80 2.27 -10.30
CA GLN A 256 -1.55 1.71 -11.43
C GLN A 256 -1.63 0.19 -11.38
N ASP A 257 -0.55 -0.46 -10.93
CA ASP A 257 -0.52 -1.90 -10.74
C ASP A 257 -1.44 -2.29 -9.56
N GLU A 258 -1.34 -1.57 -8.44
CA GLU A 258 -2.17 -1.81 -7.26
C GLU A 258 -3.67 -1.65 -7.51
N ALA A 259 -4.06 -0.68 -8.33
CA ALA A 259 -5.43 -0.52 -8.79
C ALA A 259 -5.99 -1.83 -9.40
N ARG A 260 -5.20 -2.53 -10.22
CA ARG A 260 -5.60 -3.82 -10.81
C ARG A 260 -5.60 -4.93 -9.76
N HIS A 261 -4.63 -4.95 -8.85
CA HIS A 261 -4.53 -5.94 -7.78
C HIS A 261 -5.75 -5.89 -6.84
N VAL A 262 -6.19 -4.69 -6.49
CA VAL A 262 -7.40 -4.45 -5.68
C VAL A 262 -8.68 -4.73 -6.46
N GLY A 263 -8.70 -4.48 -7.77
CA GLY A 263 -9.84 -4.80 -8.63
C GLY A 263 -10.06 -6.30 -8.83
N PHE A 264 -9.00 -7.12 -8.72
CA PHE A 264 -9.05 -8.56 -9.03
C PHE A 264 -10.13 -9.33 -8.24
N PRO A 265 -10.23 -9.24 -6.90
CA PRO A 265 -11.24 -9.97 -6.13
C PRO A 265 -12.67 -9.63 -6.55
N ARG A 266 -12.95 -8.37 -6.91
CA ARG A 266 -14.28 -7.93 -7.38
C ARG A 266 -14.65 -8.63 -8.68
N ASN A 267 -13.75 -8.62 -9.67
CA ASN A 267 -13.96 -9.28 -10.95
C ASN A 267 -14.11 -10.80 -10.77
N TYR A 268 -13.31 -11.39 -9.88
CA TYR A 268 -13.40 -12.81 -9.54
C TYR A 268 -14.73 -13.18 -8.85
N ALA A 269 -15.23 -12.32 -7.97
CA ALA A 269 -16.53 -12.47 -7.32
C ALA A 269 -17.69 -12.36 -8.32
N GLN A 270 -17.65 -11.37 -9.21
CA GLN A 270 -18.68 -11.17 -10.26
C GLN A 270 -18.77 -12.35 -11.23
N ALA A 271 -17.67 -13.06 -11.46
CA ALA A 271 -17.66 -14.30 -12.24
C ALA A 271 -18.26 -15.51 -11.49
N GLY A 272 -18.70 -15.36 -10.25
CA GLY A 272 -19.30 -16.44 -9.44
C GLY A 272 -18.30 -17.47 -8.92
N LEU A 273 -17.00 -17.12 -8.87
CA LEU A 273 -15.92 -18.06 -8.54
C LEU A 273 -15.52 -18.04 -7.04
N ILE A 274 -16.17 -17.21 -6.23
CA ILE A 274 -16.06 -17.25 -4.77
C ILE A 274 -17.18 -18.16 -4.24
N PRO A 275 -16.85 -19.26 -3.52
CA PRO A 275 -17.86 -20.16 -2.99
C PRO A 275 -18.75 -19.47 -1.96
N GLU A 276 -20.07 -19.65 -2.04
CA GLU A 276 -21.05 -19.03 -1.14
C GLU A 276 -20.72 -19.22 0.35
N LYS A 277 -20.25 -20.41 0.74
CA LYS A 277 -19.83 -20.72 2.12
C LYS A 277 -18.74 -19.77 2.65
N VAL A 278 -17.86 -19.25 1.79
CA VAL A 278 -16.79 -18.31 2.15
C VAL A 278 -17.38 -16.94 2.47
N THR A 279 -18.47 -16.57 1.77
CA THR A 279 -19.16 -15.29 1.93
C THR A 279 -20.12 -15.28 3.13
N THR A 280 -20.93 -16.34 3.29
CA THR A 280 -22.06 -16.35 4.24
C THR A 280 -21.71 -16.91 5.62
N SER A 281 -20.67 -17.74 5.73
CA SER A 281 -20.31 -18.38 7.00
C SER A 281 -19.86 -17.38 8.05
N ARG A 282 -20.52 -17.40 9.22
CA ARG A 282 -20.10 -16.63 10.41
C ARG A 282 -18.67 -16.97 10.84
N ARG A 283 -18.26 -18.24 10.68
CA ARG A 283 -16.90 -18.67 11.01
C ARG A 283 -15.87 -18.07 10.06
N GLU A 284 -16.18 -17.98 8.77
CA GLU A 284 -15.28 -17.34 7.79
C GLU A 284 -15.18 -15.83 8.01
N ARG A 285 -16.30 -15.16 8.31
CA ARG A 285 -16.34 -13.75 8.71
C ARG A 285 -15.48 -13.47 9.95
N ALA A 286 -15.64 -14.29 10.99
CA ALA A 286 -14.83 -14.21 12.21
C ALA A 286 -13.35 -14.45 11.94
N ALA A 287 -13.02 -15.46 11.13
CA ALA A 287 -11.63 -15.77 10.80
C ALA A 287 -10.96 -14.66 9.98
N ARG A 288 -11.68 -14.05 9.01
CA ARG A 288 -11.18 -12.88 8.27
C ARG A 288 -10.93 -11.69 9.19
N THR A 289 -11.88 -11.39 10.07
CA THR A 289 -11.73 -10.28 11.04
C THR A 289 -10.55 -10.53 11.97
N ALA A 290 -10.36 -11.77 12.43
CA ALA A 290 -9.23 -12.15 13.28
C ALA A 290 -7.86 -12.00 12.59
N LEU A 291 -7.78 -12.15 11.26
CA LEU A 291 -6.55 -11.88 10.51
C LEU A 291 -6.11 -10.43 10.59
N LEU A 292 -7.05 -9.49 10.76
CA LEU A 292 -6.79 -8.06 10.78
C LEU A 292 -6.50 -7.51 12.18
N LEU A 293 -6.59 -8.33 13.23
CA LEU A 293 -6.25 -7.91 14.60
C LEU A 293 -4.87 -7.25 14.73
N PRO A 294 -3.80 -7.70 14.03
CA PRO A 294 -2.49 -7.05 14.08
C PRO A 294 -2.45 -5.63 13.47
N VAL A 295 -3.46 -5.22 12.69
CA VAL A 295 -3.57 -3.83 12.19
C VAL A 295 -3.71 -2.85 13.34
N PHE A 296 -4.34 -3.23 14.45
CA PHE A 296 -4.50 -2.34 15.60
C PHE A 296 -3.16 -1.89 16.21
N PRO A 297 -2.25 -2.79 16.66
CA PRO A 297 -0.94 -2.36 17.12
C PRO A 297 -0.09 -1.74 16.00
N LEU A 298 -0.30 -2.10 14.73
CA LEU A 298 0.38 -1.49 13.58
C LEU A 298 0.12 0.02 13.51
N ILE A 299 -1.13 0.47 13.71
CA ILE A 299 -1.49 1.90 13.74
C ILE A 299 -0.57 2.66 14.71
N PHE A 300 -0.37 2.10 15.90
CA PHE A 300 0.41 2.73 16.96
C PHE A 300 1.92 2.62 16.75
N ASP A 301 2.42 1.51 16.19
CA ASP A 301 3.82 1.37 15.84
C ASP A 301 4.23 2.42 14.78
N TYR A 302 3.35 2.74 13.82
CA TYR A 302 3.64 3.71 12.76
C TYR A 302 3.18 5.14 13.04
N LYS A 303 2.33 5.38 14.05
CA LYS A 303 1.86 6.72 14.43
C LYS A 303 2.99 7.76 14.57
N PRO A 304 4.13 7.48 15.23
CA PRO A 304 5.21 8.46 15.33
C PRO A 304 5.81 8.86 13.98
N HIS A 305 5.82 7.95 13.00
CA HIS A 305 6.37 8.22 11.67
C HIS A 305 5.42 9.09 10.85
N PHE A 306 4.11 8.85 10.91
CA PHE A 306 3.12 9.76 10.32
C PHE A 306 3.24 11.17 10.92
N GLU A 307 3.35 11.27 12.25
CA GLU A 307 3.45 12.58 12.92
C GLU A 307 4.74 13.33 12.60
N ALA A 308 5.86 12.63 12.45
CA ALA A 308 7.13 13.24 12.03
C ALA A 308 7.05 13.86 10.62
N LEU A 309 6.11 13.39 9.80
CA LEU A 309 5.81 13.95 8.47
C LEU A 309 4.69 15.01 8.52
N GLY A 310 4.16 15.32 9.70
CA GLY A 310 2.99 16.20 9.86
C GLY A 310 1.70 15.59 9.33
N LEU A 311 1.64 14.27 9.17
CA LEU A 311 0.49 13.53 8.66
C LEU A 311 -0.38 13.05 9.82
N ASP A 312 -1.70 13.16 9.64
CA ASP A 312 -2.67 12.65 10.60
C ASP A 312 -2.81 11.12 10.46
N CYS A 313 -2.18 10.39 11.37
CA CYS A 313 -2.21 8.93 11.41
C CYS A 313 -3.65 8.38 11.51
N PHE A 314 -4.49 8.93 12.40
CA PHE A 314 -5.85 8.42 12.57
C PHE A 314 -6.74 8.77 11.39
N GLY A 315 -6.55 9.93 10.77
CA GLY A 315 -7.21 10.26 9.51
C GLY A 315 -6.81 9.31 8.38
N PHE A 316 -5.51 9.01 8.26
CA PHE A 316 -5.01 8.05 7.27
C PHE A 316 -5.62 6.65 7.45
N PHE A 317 -5.54 6.09 8.67
CA PHE A 317 -6.06 4.76 8.94
C PHE A 317 -7.59 4.72 8.91
N GLY A 318 -8.27 5.78 9.33
CA GLY A 318 -9.73 5.90 9.23
C GLY A 318 -10.20 5.81 7.79
N ARG A 319 -9.61 6.59 6.87
CA ARG A 319 -9.90 6.50 5.42
C ARG A 319 -9.58 5.12 4.85
N THR A 320 -8.46 4.51 5.26
CA THR A 320 -8.10 3.17 4.80
C THR A 320 -9.13 2.13 5.28
N ILE A 321 -9.55 2.20 6.53
CA ILE A 321 -10.59 1.33 7.10
C ILE A 321 -11.91 1.51 6.34
N TYR A 322 -12.30 2.75 6.05
CA TYR A 322 -13.50 3.05 5.26
C TYR A 322 -13.45 2.36 3.89
N LYS A 323 -12.34 2.53 3.15
CA LYS A 323 -12.12 1.91 1.83
C LYS A 323 -12.19 0.38 1.92
N VAL A 324 -11.44 -0.20 2.85
CA VAL A 324 -11.36 -1.66 3.03
C VAL A 324 -12.72 -2.25 3.40
N ALA A 325 -13.47 -1.62 4.31
CA ALA A 325 -14.76 -2.12 4.77
C ALA A 325 -15.79 -2.18 3.63
N HIS A 326 -15.93 -1.10 2.87
CA HIS A 326 -16.84 -1.05 1.72
C HIS A 326 -16.38 -1.96 0.58
N HIS A 327 -15.08 -2.02 0.32
CA HIS A 327 -14.54 -2.90 -0.70
C HIS A 327 -14.77 -4.38 -0.35
N ALA A 328 -14.57 -4.77 0.92
CA ALA A 328 -14.87 -6.11 1.41
C ALA A 328 -16.34 -6.51 1.18
N ASP A 329 -17.28 -5.59 1.44
CA ASP A 329 -18.71 -5.82 1.20
C ASP A 329 -19.01 -5.96 -0.30
N ARG A 330 -18.44 -5.09 -1.15
CA ARG A 330 -18.60 -5.13 -2.63
C ARG A 330 -18.07 -6.43 -3.25
N VAL A 331 -16.97 -6.98 -2.71
CA VAL A 331 -16.37 -8.25 -3.16
C VAL A 331 -17.16 -9.47 -2.63
N GLY A 332 -18.13 -9.27 -1.74
CA GLY A 332 -18.84 -10.38 -1.10
C GLY A 332 -17.96 -11.13 -0.09
N LEU A 333 -16.99 -10.43 0.53
CA LEU A 333 -16.12 -10.97 1.57
C LEU A 333 -16.20 -10.17 2.88
N PRO A 334 -17.40 -9.99 3.48
CA PRO A 334 -17.60 -9.09 4.61
C PRO A 334 -16.90 -9.53 5.90
N GLY A 335 -16.63 -8.57 6.77
CA GLY A 335 -16.18 -8.82 8.14
C GLY A 335 -17.27 -9.41 9.04
N THR A 336 -17.02 -9.46 10.35
CA THR A 336 -18.05 -9.80 11.35
C THR A 336 -19.07 -8.69 11.52
N LEU A 337 -18.60 -7.45 11.52
CA LEU A 337 -19.44 -6.26 11.61
C LEU A 337 -19.78 -5.77 10.20
N PRO A 338 -20.98 -5.22 9.98
CA PRO A 338 -21.27 -4.39 8.81
C PRO A 338 -20.28 -3.23 8.70
N ALA A 339 -20.01 -2.76 7.48
CA ALA A 339 -19.06 -1.67 7.24
C ALA A 339 -19.34 -0.43 8.08
N ASP A 340 -20.58 0.07 8.10
CA ASP A 340 -20.96 1.28 8.84
C ASP A 340 -20.77 1.15 10.35
N GLU A 341 -21.00 -0.04 10.91
CA GLU A 341 -20.81 -0.32 12.33
C GLU A 341 -19.32 -0.37 12.68
N LEU A 342 -18.50 -1.01 11.83
CA LEU A 342 -17.05 -1.02 11.96
C LEU A 342 -16.49 0.41 11.91
N ILE A 343 -16.90 1.20 10.92
CA ILE A 343 -16.50 2.59 10.71
C ILE A 343 -16.84 3.43 11.94
N SER A 344 -18.09 3.36 12.41
CA SER A 344 -18.56 4.09 13.60
C SER A 344 -17.78 3.70 14.85
N THR A 345 -17.50 2.40 15.02
CA THR A 345 -16.72 1.87 16.16
C THR A 345 -15.29 2.38 16.14
N MET A 346 -14.63 2.39 14.97
CA MET A 346 -13.26 2.89 14.83
C MET A 346 -13.19 4.41 15.03
N ASN A 347 -14.16 5.16 14.52
CA ASN A 347 -14.27 6.59 14.79
C ASN A 347 -14.43 6.89 16.27
N LEU A 348 -15.33 6.20 16.96
CA LEU A 348 -15.51 6.37 18.41
C LEU A 348 -14.21 6.06 19.15
N PHE A 349 -13.53 4.98 18.77
CA PHE A 349 -12.26 4.59 19.34
C PHE A 349 -11.18 5.68 19.15
N PHE A 350 -10.98 6.19 17.93
CA PHE A 350 -9.98 7.22 17.67
C PHE A 350 -10.27 8.51 18.45
N ASN A 351 -11.54 8.93 18.53
CA ASN A 351 -11.93 10.08 19.35
C ASN A 351 -11.67 9.85 20.85
N ALA A 352 -12.10 8.70 21.38
CA ALA A 352 -11.88 8.35 22.78
C ALA A 352 -10.38 8.27 23.12
N TRP A 353 -9.57 7.72 22.20
CA TRP A 353 -8.13 7.70 22.35
C TRP A 353 -7.55 9.11 22.39
N THR A 354 -7.87 9.95 21.41
CA THR A 354 -7.36 11.33 21.36
C THR A 354 -7.78 12.11 22.60
N GLN A 355 -9.03 11.95 23.05
CA GLN A 355 -9.51 12.59 24.29
C GLN A 355 -8.73 12.12 25.53
N ALA A 356 -8.44 10.82 25.63
CA ALA A 356 -7.81 10.23 26.82
C ALA A 356 -6.29 10.44 26.88
N PHE A 357 -5.60 10.37 25.74
CA PHE A 357 -4.13 10.29 25.68
C PHE A 357 -3.47 11.48 24.98
N GLU A 358 -4.23 12.26 24.19
CA GLU A 358 -3.75 13.45 23.48
C GLU A 358 -4.76 14.61 23.64
N PRO A 359 -5.14 14.96 24.89
CA PRO A 359 -6.24 15.90 25.16
C PRO A 359 -6.02 17.28 24.53
N GLU A 360 -4.76 17.69 24.35
CA GLU A 360 -4.38 18.92 23.65
C GLU A 360 -4.72 18.92 22.15
N ARG A 361 -4.88 17.74 21.54
CA ARG A 361 -5.30 17.57 20.15
C ARG A 361 -6.81 17.35 20.01
N PHE A 362 -7.52 17.11 21.12
CA PHE A 362 -8.95 16.86 21.10
C PHE A 362 -9.73 18.17 21.01
N GLN A 363 -10.23 18.49 19.82
CA GLN A 363 -11.02 19.70 19.55
C GLN A 363 -12.54 19.42 19.52
N GLY A 364 -12.96 18.28 20.04
CA GLY A 364 -14.31 17.73 19.89
C GLY A 364 -14.34 16.51 18.98
N TYR A 365 -15.54 15.95 18.79
CA TYR A 365 -15.72 14.78 17.94
C TYR A 365 -15.30 15.08 16.50
N ARG A 366 -14.46 14.22 15.94
CA ARG A 366 -13.99 14.27 14.56
C ARG A 366 -14.28 12.97 13.85
N ASP A 367 -14.86 13.05 12.67
CA ASP A 367 -14.93 11.90 11.76
C ASP A 367 -13.55 11.71 11.09
N TYR A 368 -12.85 10.66 11.47
CA TYR A 368 -11.54 10.28 10.90
C TYR A 368 -11.68 9.38 9.67
N THR A 369 -12.87 8.85 9.42
CA THR A 369 -13.19 7.98 8.29
C THR A 369 -13.77 8.73 7.10
N ALA A 370 -14.23 9.96 7.32
CA ALA A 370 -14.70 10.84 6.25
C ALA A 370 -13.60 11.12 5.23
N LEU A 371 -13.92 10.86 3.97
CA LEU A 371 -13.12 11.27 2.82
C LEU A 371 -13.45 12.74 2.51
N ARG A 372 -12.45 13.62 2.49
CA ARG A 372 -12.62 15.04 2.16
C ARG A 372 -12.05 15.36 0.79
N GLU A 373 -12.68 16.31 0.11
CA GLU A 373 -12.21 16.82 -1.17
C GLU A 373 -10.81 17.46 -0.99
N GLY A 374 -9.83 17.02 -1.78
CA GLY A 374 -8.43 17.46 -1.69
C GLY A 374 -7.49 16.58 -0.84
N ASP A 375 -7.98 15.52 -0.20
CA ASP A 375 -7.15 14.58 0.57
C ASP A 375 -6.25 13.68 -0.31
N VAL A 376 -6.60 13.54 -1.60
CA VAL A 376 -5.90 12.69 -2.57
C VAL A 376 -5.79 13.47 -3.88
N ARG A 377 -4.67 13.36 -4.59
CA ARG A 377 -4.52 13.98 -5.91
C ARG A 377 -5.63 13.52 -6.85
N ARG A 378 -6.16 14.45 -7.65
CA ARG A 378 -7.32 14.21 -8.51
C ARG A 378 -7.13 13.07 -9.51
N ASP A 379 -5.93 12.95 -10.10
CA ASP A 379 -5.58 11.87 -11.03
C ASP A 379 -5.59 10.49 -10.36
N LEU A 380 -5.12 10.41 -9.11
CA LEU A 380 -5.20 9.19 -8.30
C LEU A 380 -6.66 8.92 -7.88
N LEU A 381 -7.44 9.95 -7.60
CA LEU A 381 -8.85 9.84 -7.22
C LEU A 381 -9.72 9.25 -8.33
N GLU A 382 -9.53 9.73 -9.55
CA GLU A 382 -10.25 9.25 -10.73
C GLU A 382 -9.96 7.75 -10.95
N ARG A 383 -8.71 7.32 -10.76
CA ARG A 383 -8.30 5.91 -10.84
C ARG A 383 -8.85 5.05 -9.70
N GLU A 384 -8.80 5.55 -8.47
CA GLU A 384 -9.42 4.87 -7.33
C GLU A 384 -10.93 4.69 -7.56
N THR A 385 -11.59 5.67 -8.17
CA THR A 385 -13.03 5.60 -8.48
C THR A 385 -13.35 4.50 -9.50
N GLU A 386 -12.49 4.25 -10.48
CA GLU A 386 -12.67 3.14 -11.44
C GLU A 386 -12.58 1.76 -10.75
N VAL A 387 -11.60 1.61 -9.85
CA VAL A 387 -11.31 0.34 -9.16
C VAL A 387 -12.34 0.02 -8.09
N PHE A 388 -12.52 0.98 -7.18
CA PHE A 388 -13.38 0.81 -6.04
C PHE A 388 -14.85 1.06 -6.40
N GLY A 389 -15.16 1.80 -7.48
CA GLY A 389 -16.47 2.40 -7.75
C GLY A 389 -16.55 3.80 -7.13
N ASP A 390 -17.68 4.50 -7.27
CA ASP A 390 -17.86 5.79 -6.59
C ASP A 390 -17.79 5.59 -5.07
N ILE A 391 -16.63 5.94 -4.50
CA ILE A 391 -16.33 5.86 -3.08
C ILE A 391 -16.85 7.13 -2.38
N PHE A 392 -17.20 8.16 -3.16
CA PHE A 392 -17.54 9.51 -2.70
C PHE A 392 -19.06 9.77 -2.69
N GLU A 393 -19.87 9.04 -3.45
CA GLU A 393 -21.34 9.16 -3.40
C GLU A 393 -21.96 8.80 -2.03
N ALA A 394 -21.30 7.96 -1.22
CA ALA A 394 -21.78 7.57 0.12
C ALA A 394 -21.34 8.54 1.24
N ALA A 395 -20.29 9.33 1.01
CA ALA A 395 -19.88 10.42 1.89
C ALA A 395 -20.63 11.69 1.43
N GLY A 396 -21.93 11.73 1.72
CA GLY A 396 -22.81 12.81 1.29
C GLY A 396 -22.14 14.19 1.43
N THR A 397 -22.32 15.01 0.40
CA THR A 397 -21.96 16.42 0.32
C THR A 397 -22.17 17.15 1.65
N ALA A 398 -21.15 17.15 2.51
CA ALA A 398 -21.08 18.05 3.65
C ALA A 398 -20.47 19.36 3.15
N THR A 399 -21.21 20.05 2.29
CA THR A 399 -21.09 21.50 2.16
C THR A 399 -21.71 22.10 3.41
N GLY A 400 -20.88 22.57 4.34
CA GLY A 400 -21.30 23.24 5.58
C GLY A 400 -20.13 23.53 6.49
#